data_AF-A0A257PWC0-F1
#
_entry.id   AF-A0A257PWC0-F1
#
_cell.length_a   1.000
_cell.length_b   1.000
_cell.length_c   1.000
_cell.angle_alpha   90.00
_cell.angle_beta   90.00
_cell.angle_gamma   90.00
#
_symmetry.space_group_name_H-M   'P 1'
#
loop_
_entity.id
_entity.type
_entity.pdbx_description
1 polymer ?
#
loop_
_entity_poly.entity_id
_entity_poly.type
_entity_poly.pdbx_seq_one_letter_code
_entity_poly.pdbx_strand_id
1 'polypeptide(L)'
;MEFSDANLFSLNRYPGIDRLAGGTRVDYALHAAWYLPKGALLDGLVGQSYRFHKDHDYLPGSGLTDNVSDIVGRLILAPTPLFNMVYRTRLSHKDLGARMIDATANFGTPKFTLSGGYLYSNTNPYVLYNAPPTLNLNLDPPAAYFTPRHEFTADASTHFGQWSLAAGSEYNLQTQKLDQVSGSAGWQNDCFGISVVYYEQFTSFNLDHGNTTVLVQFTFKTLGNVGFSAL
;
A
#
# COMPACT_ATOMS: atom_id res chain seq x y z
N MET A 1 2.26 7.99 -9.38
CA MET A 1 1.03 7.42 -9.98
C MET A 1 1.37 6.02 -10.45
N GLU A 2 0.58 5.03 -10.06
CA GLU A 2 0.76 3.64 -10.47
C GLU A 2 -0.58 3.07 -10.94
N PHE A 3 -0.59 2.27 -12.01
CA PHE A 3 -1.79 1.60 -12.52
C PHE A 3 -2.08 0.31 -11.74
N SER A 4 -3.34 0.07 -11.38
CA SER A 4 -3.76 -1.11 -10.63
C SER A 4 -5.24 -1.44 -10.86
N ASP A 5 -5.70 -2.54 -10.27
CA ASP A 5 -7.12 -2.90 -10.22
C ASP A 5 -8.00 -1.79 -9.60
N ALA A 6 -7.43 -1.01 -8.67
CA ALA A 6 -8.16 0.04 -7.96
C ALA A 6 -8.46 1.28 -8.83
N ASN A 7 -7.65 1.53 -9.87
CA ASN A 7 -7.83 2.69 -10.74
C ASN A 7 -8.07 2.35 -12.22
N LEU A 8 -8.29 1.07 -12.53
CA LEU A 8 -8.65 0.58 -13.86
C LEU A 8 -9.84 1.35 -14.44
N PHE A 9 -10.91 1.52 -13.66
CA PHE A 9 -12.14 2.19 -14.08
C PHE A 9 -12.25 3.66 -13.62
N SER A 10 -11.21 4.21 -13.00
CA SER A 10 -11.24 5.60 -12.53
C SER A 10 -11.24 6.57 -13.69
N LEU A 11 -12.17 7.53 -13.72
CA LEU A 11 -12.24 8.58 -14.75
C LEU A 11 -10.90 9.32 -14.85
N ASN A 12 -10.43 9.87 -13.73
CA ASN A 12 -9.08 10.38 -13.60
C ASN A 12 -8.20 9.36 -12.89
N ARG A 13 -7.05 9.02 -13.47
CA ARG A 13 -6.06 8.12 -12.86
C ARG A 13 -4.94 8.87 -12.13
N TYR A 14 -4.82 10.19 -12.34
CA TYR A 14 -3.79 10.98 -11.67
C TYR A 14 -4.21 11.28 -10.24
N PRO A 15 -3.27 11.26 -9.28
CA PRO A 15 -3.51 11.84 -7.98
C PRO A 15 -3.65 13.36 -8.12
N GLY A 16 -4.58 13.95 -7.38
CA GLY A 16 -4.82 15.40 -7.37
C GLY A 16 -5.69 15.91 -8.52
N ILE A 17 -5.67 17.22 -8.73
CA ILE A 17 -6.56 17.94 -9.67
C ILE A 17 -5.81 18.65 -10.81
N ASP A 18 -4.48 18.75 -10.74
CA ASP A 18 -3.67 19.50 -11.70
C ASP A 18 -3.53 18.76 -13.04
N ARG A 19 -3.69 17.43 -13.03
CA ARG A 19 -3.62 16.58 -14.21
C ARG A 19 -4.85 15.70 -14.29
N LEU A 20 -5.43 15.60 -15.49
CA LEU A 20 -6.55 14.73 -15.80
C LEU A 20 -6.13 13.68 -16.81
N ALA A 21 -6.54 12.44 -16.57
CA ALA A 21 -6.35 11.35 -17.53
C ALA A 21 -7.31 11.55 -18.71
N GLY A 22 -6.82 12.20 -19.76
CA GLY A 22 -7.57 12.45 -20.99
C GLY A 22 -7.54 11.31 -21.99
N GLY A 23 -8.13 11.58 -23.16
CA GLY A 23 -8.15 10.67 -24.30
C GLY A 23 -9.30 9.67 -24.29
N THR A 24 -9.57 9.09 -25.46
CA THR A 24 -10.57 8.02 -25.61
C THR A 24 -9.93 6.69 -25.22
N ARG A 25 -10.63 5.91 -24.40
CA ARG A 25 -10.19 4.58 -23.97
C ARG A 25 -11.36 3.64 -23.71
N VAL A 26 -11.06 2.35 -23.71
CA VAL A 26 -11.94 1.27 -23.28
C VAL A 26 -11.26 0.54 -22.13
N ASP A 27 -11.92 0.49 -20.98
CA ASP A 27 -11.46 -0.23 -19.81
C ASP A 27 -12.32 -1.49 -19.65
N TYR A 28 -11.69 -2.64 -19.43
CA TYR A 28 -12.39 -3.93 -19.37
C TYR A 28 -11.77 -4.86 -18.33
N ALA A 29 -12.61 -5.67 -17.68
CA ALA A 29 -12.18 -6.68 -16.72
C ALA A 29 -13.13 -7.88 -16.69
N LEU A 30 -12.59 -9.02 -16.27
CA LEU A 30 -13.37 -10.16 -15.79
C LEU A 30 -13.30 -10.17 -14.27
N HIS A 31 -14.47 -10.25 -13.63
CA HIS A 31 -14.61 -10.35 -12.18
C HIS A 31 -15.49 -11.54 -11.84
N ALA A 32 -15.07 -12.32 -10.86
CA ALA A 32 -15.81 -13.47 -10.36
C ALA A 32 -15.68 -13.54 -8.84
N ALA A 33 -16.80 -13.81 -8.16
CA ALA A 33 -16.84 -13.95 -6.72
C ALA A 33 -17.65 -15.19 -6.33
N TRP A 34 -17.10 -15.99 -5.42
CA TRP A 34 -17.73 -17.16 -4.84
C TRP A 34 -17.90 -16.97 -3.34
N TYR A 35 -19.16 -17.00 -2.89
CA TYR A 35 -19.55 -16.97 -1.50
C TYR A 35 -19.91 -18.40 -1.06
N LEU A 36 -19.11 -18.94 -0.16
CA LEU A 36 -19.17 -20.33 0.28
C LEU A 36 -19.76 -20.41 1.71
N PRO A 37 -20.24 -21.60 2.13
CA PRO A 37 -20.73 -21.79 3.49
C PRO A 37 -19.70 -21.39 4.55
N LYS A 38 -20.18 -21.01 5.74
CA LYS A 38 -19.34 -20.55 6.88
C LYS A 38 -18.59 -19.24 6.63
N GLY A 39 -19.06 -18.42 5.69
CA GLY A 39 -18.51 -17.09 5.42
C GLY A 39 -17.23 -17.11 4.59
N ALA A 40 -16.94 -18.22 3.90
CA ALA A 40 -15.78 -18.32 3.04
C ALA A 40 -15.96 -17.52 1.74
N LEU A 41 -14.90 -16.84 1.30
CA LEU A 41 -14.90 -15.96 0.13
C LEU A 41 -13.69 -16.25 -0.78
N LEU A 42 -13.96 -16.30 -2.07
CA LEU A 42 -12.97 -16.21 -3.13
C LEU A 42 -13.46 -15.14 -4.12
N ASP A 43 -12.75 -14.03 -4.26
CA ASP A 43 -13.07 -12.94 -5.20
C ASP A 43 -11.83 -12.67 -6.07
N GLY A 44 -12.01 -12.68 -7.39
CA GLY A 44 -10.93 -12.49 -8.35
C GLY A 44 -11.31 -11.50 -9.44
N LEU A 45 -10.38 -10.62 -9.79
CA LEU A 45 -10.50 -9.67 -10.89
C LEU A 45 -9.23 -9.72 -11.75
N VAL A 46 -9.40 -9.68 -13.06
CA VAL A 46 -8.31 -9.43 -14.02
C VAL A 46 -8.79 -8.44 -15.07
N GLY A 47 -8.01 -7.42 -15.36
CA GLY A 47 -8.43 -6.37 -16.27
C GLY A 47 -7.29 -5.62 -16.94
N GLN A 48 -7.66 -4.86 -17.95
CA GLN A 48 -6.77 -4.06 -18.79
C GLN A 48 -7.53 -2.85 -19.35
N SER A 49 -6.75 -1.89 -19.85
CA SER A 49 -7.22 -0.68 -20.51
C SER A 49 -6.60 -0.60 -21.90
N TYR A 50 -7.42 -0.22 -22.89
CA TYR A 50 -6.98 0.09 -24.24
C TYR A 50 -7.25 1.56 -24.55
N ARG A 51 -6.21 2.30 -24.91
CA ARG A 51 -6.27 3.71 -25.30
C ARG A 51 -6.10 3.83 -26.81
N PHE A 52 -6.97 4.63 -27.44
CA PHE A 52 -6.93 4.83 -28.89
C PHE A 52 -5.82 5.79 -29.35
N HIS A 53 -5.33 6.63 -28.43
CA HIS A 53 -4.24 7.56 -28.68
C HIS A 53 -3.13 7.36 -27.66
N LYS A 54 -1.88 7.39 -28.14
CA LYS A 54 -0.68 7.30 -27.33
C LYS A 54 -0.05 8.68 -27.19
N ASP A 55 0.24 9.06 -25.96
CA ASP A 55 0.88 10.29 -25.55
C ASP A 55 2.00 10.01 -24.53
N HIS A 56 2.78 11.04 -24.20
CA HIS A 56 3.85 10.97 -23.20
C HIS A 56 3.41 11.56 -21.86
N ASP A 57 2.13 11.40 -21.51
CA ASP A 57 1.58 11.96 -20.28
C ASP A 57 1.84 11.05 -19.07
N TYR A 58 2.06 9.76 -19.30
CA TYR A 58 2.27 8.79 -18.23
C TYR A 58 3.76 8.60 -17.96
N LEU A 59 4.10 8.45 -16.68
CA LEU A 59 5.45 8.08 -16.26
C LEU A 59 5.83 6.73 -16.89
N PRO A 60 7.04 6.58 -17.43
CA PRO A 60 7.58 5.28 -17.79
C PRO A 60 7.44 4.28 -16.64
N GLY A 61 7.13 3.03 -16.95
CA GLY A 61 6.90 2.00 -15.92
C GLY A 61 5.56 2.09 -15.17
N SER A 62 4.72 3.11 -15.41
CA SER A 62 3.37 3.21 -14.82
C SER A 62 2.38 2.14 -15.31
N GLY A 63 2.68 1.48 -16.43
CA GLY A 63 1.79 0.51 -17.09
C GLY A 63 0.77 1.13 -18.05
N LEU A 64 0.90 2.43 -18.38
CA LEU A 64 -0.05 3.19 -19.21
C LEU A 64 0.59 3.90 -20.41
N THR A 65 1.87 3.65 -20.67
CA THR A 65 2.65 4.33 -21.73
C THR A 65 2.36 3.81 -23.13
N ASP A 66 1.78 2.63 -23.27
CA ASP A 66 1.42 2.03 -24.55
C ASP A 66 -0.10 2.09 -24.77
N ASN A 67 -0.56 1.80 -25.99
CA ASN A 67 -1.99 1.73 -26.29
C ASN A 67 -2.70 0.66 -25.46
N VAL A 68 -2.04 -0.48 -25.24
CA VAL A 68 -2.50 -1.53 -24.32
C VAL A 68 -1.80 -1.31 -22.98
N SER A 69 -2.57 -1.22 -21.90
CA SER A 69 -2.00 -1.13 -20.55
C SER A 69 -1.36 -2.45 -20.13
N ASP A 70 -0.57 -2.40 -19.07
CA ASP A 70 -0.24 -3.61 -18.31
C ASP A 70 -1.51 -4.31 -17.80
N ILE A 71 -1.40 -5.60 -17.53
CA ILE A 71 -2.47 -6.45 -17.00
C ILE A 71 -2.52 -6.24 -15.49
N VAL A 72 -3.68 -5.86 -14.95
CA VAL A 72 -3.88 -5.74 -13.51
C VAL A 72 -4.74 -6.90 -13.00
N GLY A 73 -4.41 -7.39 -11.82
CA GLY A 73 -5.11 -8.49 -11.18
C GLY A 73 -5.30 -8.26 -9.69
N ARG A 74 -6.42 -8.74 -9.15
CA ARG A 74 -6.70 -8.83 -7.73
C ARG A 74 -7.28 -10.19 -7.39
N LEU A 75 -6.87 -10.74 -6.26
CA LEU A 75 -7.42 -11.93 -5.64
C LEU A 75 -7.64 -11.64 -4.16
N ILE A 76 -8.84 -11.89 -3.66
CA ILE A 76 -9.19 -11.86 -2.24
C ILE A 76 -9.58 -13.29 -1.86
N LEU A 77 -8.91 -13.82 -0.84
CA LEU A 77 -9.11 -15.17 -0.34
C LEU A 77 -9.39 -15.11 1.16
N ALA A 78 -10.59 -15.50 1.59
CA ALA A 78 -10.95 -15.60 3.00
C ALA A 78 -11.68 -16.94 3.24
N PRO A 79 -10.96 -18.06 3.36
CA PRO A 79 -11.55 -19.40 3.46
C PRO A 79 -12.14 -19.68 4.85
N THR A 80 -11.77 -18.90 5.86
CA THR A 80 -12.28 -19.00 7.23
C THR A 80 -12.36 -17.60 7.86
N PRO A 81 -13.12 -17.42 8.95
CA PRO A 81 -13.10 -16.16 9.71
C PRO A 81 -11.73 -15.83 10.32
N LEU A 82 -10.81 -16.79 10.40
CA LEU A 82 -9.50 -16.63 11.01
C LEU A 82 -8.42 -16.19 10.03
N PHE A 83 -8.65 -16.31 8.71
CA PHE A 83 -7.65 -16.03 7.70
C PHE A 83 -8.25 -15.25 6.55
N ASN A 84 -7.60 -14.15 6.17
CA ASN A 84 -7.89 -13.45 4.93
C ASN A 84 -6.58 -13.02 4.26
N MET A 85 -6.59 -12.97 2.93
CA MET A 85 -5.48 -12.55 2.11
C MET A 85 -5.98 -11.72 0.95
N VAL A 86 -5.25 -10.66 0.63
CA VAL A 86 -5.42 -9.86 -0.58
C VAL A 86 -4.12 -9.92 -1.36
N TYR A 87 -4.22 -10.30 -2.62
CA TYR A 87 -3.11 -10.32 -3.57
C TYR A 87 -3.47 -9.44 -4.75
N ARG A 88 -2.58 -8.51 -5.09
CA ARG A 88 -2.67 -7.63 -6.24
C ARG A 88 -1.41 -7.76 -7.07
N THR A 89 -1.58 -7.66 -8.38
CA THR A 89 -0.45 -7.68 -9.30
C THR A 89 -0.66 -6.78 -10.49
N ARG A 90 0.45 -6.30 -11.05
CA ARG A 90 0.52 -5.71 -12.38
C ARG A 90 1.57 -6.44 -13.19
N LEU A 91 1.18 -7.00 -14.32
CA LEU A 91 2.03 -7.76 -15.23
C LEU A 91 2.18 -7.00 -16.54
N SER A 92 3.37 -7.00 -17.12
CA SER A 92 3.57 -6.34 -18.40
C SER A 92 2.79 -7.03 -19.52
N HIS A 93 2.13 -6.26 -20.37
CA HIS A 93 1.37 -6.80 -21.51
C HIS A 93 2.28 -7.42 -22.59
N LYS A 94 3.60 -7.17 -22.54
CA LYS A 94 4.56 -7.63 -23.56
C LYS A 94 5.12 -9.01 -23.26
N ASP A 95 5.42 -9.29 -22.00
CA ASP A 95 6.20 -10.44 -21.55
C ASP A 95 5.61 -11.13 -20.31
N LEU A 96 4.48 -10.63 -19.79
CA LEU A 96 3.88 -11.06 -18.52
C LEU A 96 4.82 -10.94 -17.31
N GLY A 97 5.93 -10.20 -17.44
CA GLY A 97 6.84 -9.94 -16.34
C GLY A 97 6.16 -9.14 -15.25
N ALA A 98 6.36 -9.53 -13.99
CA ALA A 98 5.82 -8.82 -12.85
C ALA A 98 6.39 -7.39 -12.80
N ARG A 99 5.51 -6.40 -12.71
CA ARG A 99 5.84 -4.99 -12.49
C ARG A 99 5.50 -4.56 -11.08
N MET A 100 4.40 -5.10 -10.54
CA MET A 100 4.01 -4.94 -9.14
C MET A 100 3.45 -6.25 -8.60
N ILE A 101 3.79 -6.57 -7.35
CA ILE A 101 3.11 -7.57 -6.54
C ILE A 101 2.89 -6.94 -5.17
N ASP A 102 1.65 -6.92 -4.71
CA ASP A 102 1.27 -6.48 -3.37
C ASP A 102 0.41 -7.59 -2.75
N ALA A 103 0.96 -8.27 -1.75
CA ALA A 103 0.31 -9.38 -1.08
C ALA A 103 0.24 -9.11 0.40
N THR A 104 -0.97 -9.08 0.97
CA THR A 104 -1.20 -8.94 2.41
C THR A 104 -2.03 -10.10 2.92
N ALA A 105 -1.71 -10.59 4.11
CA ALA A 105 -2.42 -11.66 4.77
C ALA A 105 -2.62 -11.33 6.25
N ASN A 106 -3.78 -11.70 6.78
CA ASN A 106 -4.12 -11.58 8.18
C ASN A 106 -4.56 -12.95 8.69
N PHE A 107 -4.06 -13.32 9.86
CA PHE A 107 -4.38 -14.56 10.55
C PHE A 107 -4.65 -14.28 12.03
N GLY A 108 -5.82 -14.67 12.54
CA GLY A 108 -6.12 -14.51 13.96
C GLY A 108 -7.59 -14.43 14.32
N THR A 109 -7.85 -13.95 15.52
CA THR A 109 -9.17 -13.73 16.13
C THR A 109 -9.30 -12.25 16.52
N PRO A 110 -10.49 -11.76 16.91
CA PRO A 110 -10.63 -10.40 17.44
C PRO A 110 -9.73 -10.09 18.65
N LYS A 111 -9.23 -11.11 19.36
CA LYS A 111 -8.32 -10.94 20.51
C LYS A 111 -6.85 -10.97 20.13
N PHE A 112 -6.48 -11.54 18.99
CA PHE A 112 -5.08 -11.69 18.59
C PHE A 112 -5.00 -11.82 17.07
N THR A 113 -4.25 -10.92 16.44
CA THR A 113 -4.09 -10.88 14.98
C THR A 113 -2.61 -10.83 14.64
N LEU A 114 -2.20 -11.67 13.70
CA LEU A 114 -0.94 -11.58 12.98
C LEU A 114 -1.23 -11.12 11.56
N SER A 115 -0.47 -10.16 11.08
CA SER A 115 -0.54 -9.66 9.72
C SER A 115 0.83 -9.71 9.08
N GLY A 116 0.87 -9.96 7.78
CA GLY A 116 2.09 -9.93 7.01
C GLY A 116 1.83 -9.39 5.62
N GLY A 117 2.80 -8.66 5.08
CA GLY A 117 2.74 -8.08 3.75
C GLY A 117 4.01 -8.30 2.97
N TYR A 118 3.88 -8.34 1.65
CA TYR A 118 4.98 -8.36 0.71
C TYR A 118 4.68 -7.39 -0.43
N LEU A 119 5.59 -6.45 -0.65
CA LEU A 119 5.54 -5.52 -1.76
C LEU A 119 6.75 -5.73 -2.66
N TYR A 120 6.47 -5.92 -3.94
CA TYR A 120 7.44 -5.79 -5.02
C TYR A 120 6.96 -4.73 -5.99
N SER A 121 7.85 -3.83 -6.37
CA SER A 121 7.66 -2.95 -7.52
C SER A 121 8.95 -2.88 -8.32
N ASN A 122 8.85 -2.92 -9.65
CA ASN A 122 10.00 -2.75 -10.52
C ASN A 122 10.46 -1.30 -10.65
N THR A 123 9.80 -0.38 -9.95
CA THR A 123 10.13 1.04 -9.90
C THR A 123 10.12 1.56 -8.47
N ASN A 124 10.90 2.59 -8.20
CA ASN A 124 10.94 3.27 -6.92
C ASN A 124 10.53 4.75 -7.10
N PRO A 125 9.26 5.11 -6.86
CA PRO A 125 8.78 6.47 -7.07
C PRO A 125 9.37 7.49 -6.08
N TYR A 126 9.95 7.06 -4.95
CA TYR A 126 10.48 8.00 -3.96
C TYR A 126 11.65 8.83 -4.49
N VAL A 127 12.41 8.30 -5.46
CA VAL A 127 13.51 9.05 -6.07
C VAL A 127 13.02 10.27 -6.87
N LEU A 128 11.75 10.27 -7.27
CA LEU A 128 11.16 11.37 -8.03
C LEU A 128 10.98 12.64 -7.18
N TYR A 129 10.90 12.51 -5.85
CA TYR A 129 10.84 13.67 -4.95
C TYR A 129 12.13 14.48 -4.92
N ASN A 130 13.27 13.84 -5.23
CA ASN A 130 14.57 14.50 -5.30
C ASN A 130 14.92 14.94 -6.73
N ALA A 131 14.04 14.70 -7.71
CA ALA A 131 14.34 15.02 -9.09
C ALA A 131 14.31 16.55 -9.30
N PRO A 132 15.27 17.12 -10.06
CA PRO A 132 15.30 18.54 -10.30
C PRO A 132 14.03 18.99 -11.05
N PRO A 133 13.45 20.16 -10.72
CA PRO A 133 12.20 20.64 -11.34
C PRO A 133 12.27 20.81 -12.86
N THR A 134 13.49 20.90 -13.41
CA THR A 134 13.76 21.04 -14.85
C THR A 134 13.64 19.74 -15.62
N LEU A 135 13.56 18.59 -14.94
CA LEU A 135 13.50 17.28 -15.59
C LEU A 135 12.07 16.93 -16.01
N ASN A 136 11.89 16.55 -17.27
CA ASN A 136 10.63 15.98 -17.72
C ASN A 136 10.58 14.48 -17.36
N LEU A 137 9.98 14.19 -16.20
CA LEU A 137 9.91 12.82 -15.65
C LEU A 137 9.17 11.82 -16.56
N ASN A 138 8.29 12.30 -17.46
CA ASN A 138 7.57 11.41 -18.36
C ASN A 138 8.43 10.96 -19.55
N LEU A 139 9.49 11.71 -19.88
CA LEU A 139 10.39 11.40 -21.00
C LEU A 139 11.72 10.82 -20.53
N ASP A 140 12.26 11.35 -19.43
CA ASP A 140 13.59 11.00 -18.94
C ASP A 140 13.60 10.89 -17.40
N PRO A 141 12.91 9.89 -16.82
CA PRO A 141 12.97 9.67 -15.39
C PRO A 141 14.39 9.23 -14.97
N PRO A 142 14.89 9.64 -13.79
CA PRO A 142 16.22 9.28 -13.32
C PRO A 142 16.43 7.75 -13.33
N ALA A 143 17.62 7.26 -13.67
CA ALA A 143 17.89 5.81 -13.72
C ALA A 143 17.57 5.07 -12.40
N ALA A 144 17.75 5.75 -11.26
CA ALA A 144 17.39 5.23 -9.94
C ALA A 144 15.90 4.89 -9.79
N TYR A 145 15.02 5.48 -10.62
CA TYR A 145 13.59 5.19 -10.61
C TYR A 145 13.28 3.76 -11.03
N PHE A 146 14.13 3.15 -11.87
CA PHE A 146 13.99 1.75 -12.30
C PHE A 146 14.69 0.76 -11.38
N THR A 147 15.10 1.18 -10.18
CA THR A 147 15.60 0.25 -9.17
C THR A 147 14.41 -0.45 -8.50
N PRO A 148 14.37 -1.79 -8.48
CA PRO A 148 13.28 -2.51 -7.85
C PRO A 148 13.20 -2.28 -6.34
N ARG A 149 11.97 -2.19 -5.84
CA ARG A 149 11.62 -2.14 -4.41
C ARG A 149 11.10 -3.51 -3.98
N HIS A 150 11.62 -4.01 -2.87
CA HIS A 150 11.22 -5.28 -2.28
C HIS A 150 11.09 -5.11 -0.76
N GLU A 151 9.90 -5.26 -0.24
CA GLU A 151 9.62 -5.05 1.17
C GLU A 151 8.75 -6.14 1.76
N PHE A 152 8.98 -6.39 3.03
CA PHE A 152 8.22 -7.30 3.85
C PHE A 152 7.73 -6.57 5.08
N THR A 153 6.43 -6.64 5.36
CA THR A 153 5.84 -6.11 6.58
C THR A 153 5.36 -7.25 7.46
N ALA A 154 5.48 -7.07 8.77
CA ALA A 154 4.96 -8.01 9.76
C ALA A 154 4.40 -7.25 10.96
N ASP A 155 3.18 -7.59 11.34
CA ASP A 155 2.48 -6.96 12.45
C ASP A 155 1.84 -8.02 13.35
N ALA A 156 1.80 -7.71 14.64
CA ALA A 156 1.12 -8.50 15.65
C ALA A 156 0.33 -7.57 16.56
N SER A 157 -0.91 -7.91 16.87
CA SER A 157 -1.72 -7.18 17.85
C SER A 157 -2.53 -8.12 18.72
N THR A 158 -2.79 -7.69 19.96
CA THR A 158 -3.58 -8.44 20.93
C THR A 158 -4.43 -7.51 21.78
N HIS A 159 -5.61 -8.00 22.13
CA HIS A 159 -6.55 -7.35 23.05
C HIS A 159 -6.92 -8.33 24.16
N PHE A 160 -6.60 -7.98 25.39
CA PHE A 160 -6.91 -8.81 26.56
C PHE A 160 -7.38 -7.96 27.74
N GLY A 161 -8.61 -8.21 28.18
CA GLY A 161 -9.25 -7.39 29.21
C GLY A 161 -9.28 -5.92 28.78
N GLN A 162 -8.61 -5.08 29.55
CA GLN A 162 -8.50 -3.64 29.32
C GLN A 162 -7.26 -3.22 28.52
N TRP A 163 -6.40 -4.19 28.16
CA TRP A 163 -5.13 -3.93 27.48
C TRP A 163 -5.21 -4.19 25.98
N SER A 164 -4.55 -3.33 25.22
CA SER A 164 -4.25 -3.52 23.80
C SER A 164 -2.75 -3.40 23.59
N LEU A 165 -2.13 -4.36 22.93
CA LEU A 165 -0.71 -4.28 22.54
C LEU A 165 -0.62 -4.51 21.03
N ALA A 166 0.25 -3.77 20.35
CA ALA A 166 0.61 -4.05 18.98
C ALA A 166 2.08 -3.77 18.72
N ALA A 167 2.67 -4.47 17.76
CA ALA A 167 4.00 -4.24 17.25
C ALA A 167 4.01 -4.50 15.75
N GLY A 168 4.81 -3.73 15.01
CA GLY A 168 4.91 -3.84 13.57
C GLY A 168 6.32 -3.50 13.08
N SER A 169 6.73 -4.07 11.96
CA SER A 169 7.98 -3.74 11.29
C SER A 169 7.86 -3.83 9.77
N GLU A 170 8.64 -3.00 9.09
CA GLU A 170 8.82 -3.00 7.65
C GLU A 170 10.30 -3.18 7.34
N TYR A 171 10.62 -4.21 6.55
CA TYR A 171 11.98 -4.60 6.20
C TYR A 171 12.18 -4.57 4.70
N ASN A 172 13.18 -3.82 4.26
CA ASN A 172 13.57 -3.74 2.87
C ASN A 172 14.51 -4.90 2.52
N LEU A 173 14.03 -5.83 1.71
CA LEU A 173 14.80 -7.00 1.28
C LEU A 173 15.93 -6.63 0.32
N GLN A 174 15.82 -5.51 -0.40
CA GLN A 174 16.84 -5.06 -1.35
C GLN A 174 18.03 -4.41 -0.64
N THR A 175 17.76 -3.54 0.35
CA THR A 175 18.82 -2.85 1.10
C THR A 175 19.27 -3.58 2.36
N GLN A 176 18.53 -4.63 2.75
CA GLN A 176 18.72 -5.40 3.97
C GLN A 176 18.61 -4.57 5.27
N LYS A 177 17.76 -3.55 5.25
CA LYS A 177 17.55 -2.63 6.37
C LYS A 177 16.09 -2.61 6.78
N LEU A 178 15.85 -2.27 8.04
CA LEU A 178 14.51 -1.87 8.48
C LEU A 178 14.21 -0.50 7.88
N ASP A 179 13.01 -0.36 7.31
CA ASP A 179 12.49 0.92 6.85
C ASP A 179 11.70 1.58 7.99
N GLN A 180 10.99 0.78 8.80
CA GLN A 180 10.19 1.26 9.91
C GLN A 180 10.03 0.19 11.01
N VAL A 181 9.91 0.63 12.27
CA VAL A 181 9.33 -0.16 13.36
C VAL A 181 8.27 0.63 14.11
N SER A 182 7.30 -0.07 14.67
CA SER A 182 6.27 0.53 15.51
C SER A 182 5.89 -0.38 16.66
N GLY A 183 5.41 0.23 17.74
CA GLY A 183 4.89 -0.46 18.91
C GLY A 183 3.81 0.37 19.57
N SER A 184 2.79 -0.27 20.11
CA SER A 184 1.79 0.43 20.92
C SER A 184 1.35 -0.41 22.10
N ALA A 185 1.08 0.29 23.20
CA ALA A 185 0.48 -0.27 24.39
C ALA A 185 -0.61 0.66 24.88
N GLY A 186 -1.81 0.14 25.05
CA GLY A 186 -2.98 0.86 25.50
C GLY A 186 -3.64 0.16 26.67
N TRP A 187 -4.19 0.96 27.57
CA TRP A 187 -5.08 0.52 28.63
C TRP A 187 -6.31 1.41 28.65
N GLN A 188 -7.49 0.84 28.75
CA GLN A 188 -8.74 1.60 28.83
C GLN A 188 -9.73 1.00 29.81
N ASN A 189 -10.58 1.83 30.40
CA ASN A 189 -11.76 1.42 31.16
C ASN A 189 -13.00 2.19 30.68
N ASP A 190 -14.05 2.24 31.49
CA ASP A 190 -15.33 2.87 31.12
C ASP A 190 -15.27 4.39 30.98
N CYS A 191 -14.31 5.06 31.63
CA CYS A 191 -14.23 6.52 31.68
C CYS A 191 -12.94 7.08 31.05
N PHE A 192 -11.86 6.32 31.08
CA PHE A 192 -10.51 6.76 30.78
C PHE A 192 -9.73 5.73 29.97
N GLY A 193 -8.89 6.20 29.05
CA GLY A 193 -7.90 5.40 28.36
C GLY A 193 -6.57 6.13 28.26
N ILE A 194 -5.50 5.37 28.27
CA ILE A 194 -4.14 5.83 28.01
C ILE A 194 -3.51 4.90 26.97
N SER A 195 -2.86 5.47 25.97
CA SER A 195 -2.05 4.71 25.02
C SER A 195 -0.73 5.37 24.76
N VAL A 196 0.31 4.56 24.65
CA VAL A 196 1.64 4.95 24.21
C VAL A 196 1.86 4.31 22.84
N VAL A 197 2.28 5.12 21.88
CA VAL A 197 2.67 4.68 20.53
C VAL A 197 4.13 5.08 20.31
N TYR A 198 4.94 4.09 19.99
CA TYR A 198 6.30 4.24 19.50
C TYR A 198 6.31 4.04 17.99
N TYR A 199 6.95 4.95 17.27
CA TYR A 199 7.13 4.85 15.83
C TYR A 199 8.52 5.35 15.49
N GLU A 200 9.28 4.55 14.75
CA GLU A 200 10.59 4.94 14.26
C GLU A 200 10.69 4.61 12.77
N GLN A 201 11.03 5.62 11.98
CA GLN A 201 11.30 5.51 10.56
C GLN A 201 12.80 5.64 10.34
N PHE A 202 13.41 4.69 9.63
CA PHE A 202 14.86 4.67 9.36
C PHE A 202 15.20 5.20 7.97
N THR A 203 14.21 5.31 7.08
CA THR A 203 14.40 5.84 5.73
C THR A 203 14.62 7.35 5.75
N SER A 204 15.43 7.86 4.83
CA SER A 204 15.65 9.30 4.64
C SER A 204 15.44 9.66 3.16
N PHE A 205 14.67 10.71 2.90
CA PHE A 205 14.38 11.20 1.55
C PHE A 205 14.23 12.72 1.55
N ASN A 206 14.78 13.42 0.56
CA ASN A 206 14.61 14.86 0.35
C ASN A 206 14.89 15.73 1.60
N LEU A 207 16.09 15.61 2.17
CA LEU A 207 16.52 16.30 3.40
C LEU A 207 15.72 15.90 4.66
N ASP A 208 14.74 15.00 4.55
CA ASP A 208 14.12 14.33 5.68
C ASP A 208 15.04 13.20 6.16
N HIS A 209 15.36 13.23 7.45
CA HIS A 209 16.10 12.17 8.11
C HIS A 209 15.10 11.37 8.93
N GLY A 210 15.24 10.05 8.93
CA GLY A 210 14.37 9.16 9.70
C GLY A 210 14.10 9.70 11.11
N ASN A 211 12.86 9.60 11.55
CA ASN A 211 12.39 10.20 12.80
C ASN A 211 11.98 9.14 13.82
N THR A 212 12.14 9.46 15.09
CA THR A 212 11.64 8.68 16.21
C THR A 212 10.59 9.50 16.93
N THR A 213 9.36 8.98 17.01
CA THR A 213 8.23 9.65 17.66
C THR A 213 7.67 8.78 18.77
N VAL A 214 7.46 9.39 19.93
CA VAL A 214 6.73 8.80 21.05
C VAL A 214 5.47 9.62 21.31
N LEU A 215 4.31 9.03 21.02
CA LEU A 215 3.01 9.66 21.23
C LEU A 215 2.36 9.08 22.49
N VAL A 216 1.97 9.95 23.41
CA VAL A 216 1.14 9.57 24.56
C VAL A 216 -0.23 10.21 24.38
N GLN A 217 -1.27 9.38 24.34
CA GLN A 217 -2.64 9.81 24.15
C GLN A 217 -3.50 9.47 25.37
N PHE A 218 -4.26 10.46 25.83
CA PHE A 218 -5.25 10.34 26.89
C PHE A 218 -6.65 10.44 26.27
N THR A 219 -7.50 9.49 26.58
CA THR A 219 -8.87 9.39 26.07
C THR A 219 -9.85 9.51 27.23
N PHE A 220 -10.69 10.54 27.23
CA PHE A 220 -11.79 10.68 28.19
C PHE A 220 -13.10 10.43 27.47
N LYS A 221 -13.73 9.27 27.69
CA LYS A 221 -14.87 8.80 26.86
C LYS A 221 -16.07 9.76 26.87
N THR A 222 -16.18 10.63 27.86
CA THR A 222 -17.25 11.64 27.99
C THR A 222 -16.84 13.06 27.61
N LEU A 223 -15.55 13.34 27.38
CA LEU A 223 -15.01 14.70 27.20
C LEU A 223 -14.14 14.88 25.93
N GLY A 224 -13.79 13.79 25.22
CA GLY A 224 -12.98 13.82 24.00
C GLY A 224 -11.55 13.29 24.18
N ASN A 225 -10.75 13.38 23.11
CA ASN A 225 -9.36 12.90 23.08
C ASN A 225 -8.36 14.06 23.19
N VAL A 226 -7.30 13.88 23.99
CA VAL A 226 -6.17 14.81 24.09
C VAL A 226 -4.87 14.02 23.87
N GLY A 227 -4.04 14.42 22.91
CA GLY A 227 -2.78 13.75 22.58
C GLY A 227 -1.58 14.68 22.68
N PHE A 228 -0.45 14.16 23.16
CA PHE A 228 0.83 14.85 23.22
C PHE A 228 1.88 14.08 22.43
N SER A 229 2.46 14.72 21.41
CA SER A 229 3.60 14.18 20.66
C SER A 229 4.89 14.68 21.30
N ALA A 230 5.81 13.76 21.59
CA ALA A 230 7.17 14.10 21.99
C ALA A 230 8.14 13.45 21.01
N LEU A 231 9.18 14.22 20.65
CA LEU A 231 10.25 13.92 19.68
C LEU A 231 9.85 14.21 18.22
#